data_AF-A0A1I2CBU2-F1
#
_entry.id   AF-A0A1I2CBU2-F1
#
_cell.length_a   1.000
_cell.length_b   1.000
_cell.length_c   1.000
_cell.angle_alpha   90.00
_cell.angle_beta   90.00
_cell.angle_gamma   90.00
#
_symmetry.space_group_name_H-M   'P 1'
#
loop_
_entity.id
_entity.type
_entity.pdbx_description
1 polymer ?
#
loop_
_entity_poly.entity_id
_entity_poly.type
_entity_poly.pdbx_seq_one_letter_code
_entity_poly.pdbx_strand_id
1 'polypeptide(L)'
;MFASWGSLAYRRRLPVLVTVLLVVITGGIWGFGVFDRLSQGGYESPDSEAAEAQRRAERVLGSSGDVVVLYSVDRGTVDNPELGERIRSTLADLPDSAVREVNSYWSTPEPRTDRCGPHHGAGHDPTRGW
;
A
#
# COMPACT_ATOMS: atom_id res chain seq x y z
N MET A 1 25.37 2.75 -47.92
CA MET A 1 25.02 3.57 -46.74
C MET A 1 25.59 3.00 -45.44
N PHE A 2 25.33 1.74 -45.08
CA PHE A 2 25.95 1.14 -43.88
C PHE A 2 27.48 1.02 -43.97
N ALA A 3 28.03 0.72 -45.16
CA ALA A 3 29.48 0.66 -45.37
C ALA A 3 30.20 2.02 -45.16
N SER A 4 29.55 3.14 -45.52
CA SER A 4 30.10 4.49 -45.32
C SER A 4 29.98 4.95 -43.86
N TRP A 5 28.91 4.58 -43.16
CA TRP A 5 28.78 4.81 -41.72
C TRP A 5 29.77 3.97 -40.90
N GLY A 6 29.98 2.71 -41.27
CA GLY A 6 30.94 1.81 -40.64
C GLY A 6 32.40 2.25 -40.85
N SER A 7 32.76 2.72 -42.05
CA SER A 7 34.12 3.22 -42.31
C SER A 7 34.41 4.53 -41.57
N LEU A 8 33.41 5.41 -41.45
CA LEU A 8 33.51 6.64 -40.68
C LEU A 8 33.64 6.35 -39.18
N ALA A 9 32.83 5.42 -38.65
CA ALA A 9 32.93 4.96 -37.27
C ALA A 9 34.29 4.29 -36.97
N TYR A 10 34.85 3.54 -37.91
CA TYR A 10 36.17 2.90 -37.74
C TYR A 10 37.33 3.91 -37.77
N ARG A 11 37.30 4.87 -38.70
CA ARG A 11 38.32 5.95 -38.77
C ARG A 11 38.25 6.90 -37.57
N ARG A 12 37.06 7.12 -37.01
CA ARG A 12 36.82 7.99 -35.85
C ARG A 12 36.40 7.16 -34.62
N ARG A 13 36.96 5.95 -34.44
CA ARG A 13 36.51 5.01 -33.39
C ARG A 13 36.58 5.58 -31.98
N LEU A 14 37.63 6.31 -31.63
CA LEU A 14 37.80 6.88 -30.30
C LEU A 14 36.75 7.95 -29.97
N PRO A 15 36.53 9.01 -30.79
CA PRO A 15 35.50 10.01 -30.49
C PRO A 15 34.07 9.45 -30.57
N VAL A 16 33.82 8.44 -31.41
CA VAL A 16 32.52 7.74 -31.44
C VAL A 16 32.28 6.99 -30.13
N LEU A 17 33.26 6.21 -29.67
CA LEU A 17 33.16 5.49 -28.40
C LEU A 17 32.99 6.43 -27.21
N VAL A 18 33.76 7.53 -27.15
CA VAL A 18 33.64 8.54 -26.08
C VAL A 18 32.25 9.19 -26.10
N THR A 19 31.73 9.55 -27.28
CA THR A 19 30.39 10.14 -27.39
C THR A 19 29.31 9.18 -26.93
N VAL A 20 29.34 7.92 -27.38
CA VAL A 20 28.37 6.90 -26.95
C VAL A 20 28.46 6.67 -25.44
N LEU A 21 29.67 6.56 -24.90
CA LEU A 21 29.88 6.40 -23.47
C LEU A 21 29.32 7.58 -22.67
N LEU A 22 29.58 8.82 -23.12
CA LEU A 22 29.01 10.01 -22.49
C LEU A 22 27.48 10.02 -22.53
N VAL A 23 26.88 9.64 -23.66
CA VAL A 23 25.42 9.55 -23.79
C VAL A 23 24.86 8.49 -22.86
N VAL A 24 25.49 7.31 -22.77
CA VAL A 24 25.05 6.23 -21.87
C VAL A 24 25.18 6.63 -20.42
N ILE A 25 26.29 7.24 -20.00
CA ILE A 25 26.49 7.69 -18.63
C ILE A 25 25.48 8.78 -18.27
N THR A 26 25.31 9.78 -19.13
CA THR A 26 24.37 10.89 -18.89
C THR A 26 22.93 10.39 -18.86
N GLY A 27 22.57 9.51 -19.81
CA GLY A 27 21.25 8.87 -19.87
C GLY A 27 20.99 7.94 -18.68
N GLY A 28 22.03 7.25 -18.17
CA GLY A 28 21.95 6.47 -16.95
C GLY A 28 21.68 7.35 -15.73
N ILE A 29 22.51 8.36 -15.50
CA ILE A 29 22.36 9.31 -14.38
C ILE A 29 20.99 9.97 -14.39
N TRP A 30 20.51 10.41 -15.56
CA TRP A 30 19.20 11.04 -15.70
C TRP A 30 18.05 10.01 -15.57
N GLY A 31 18.24 8.81 -16.12
CA GLY A 31 17.25 7.73 -16.11
C GLY A 31 17.01 7.10 -14.75
N PHE A 32 17.95 7.19 -13.81
CA PHE A 32 17.74 6.70 -12.43
C PHE A 32 16.55 7.38 -11.74
N GLY A 33 16.18 8.60 -12.12
CA GLY A 33 14.98 9.26 -11.58
C GLY A 33 13.65 8.65 -12.04
N VAL A 34 13.64 7.74 -13.02
CA VAL A 34 12.40 7.12 -13.51
C VAL A 34 11.83 6.10 -12.52
N PHE A 35 12.69 5.50 -11.68
CA PHE A 35 12.24 4.47 -10.74
C PHE A 35 11.25 5.01 -9.71
N ASP A 36 11.40 6.27 -9.27
CA ASP A 36 10.45 6.96 -8.40
C ASP A 36 9.09 7.22 -9.07
N ARG A 37 9.05 7.18 -10.40
CA ARG A 37 7.85 7.48 -11.22
C ARG A 37 7.16 6.22 -11.71
N LEU A 38 7.71 5.04 -11.44
CA LEU A 38 7.07 3.77 -11.78
C LEU A 38 5.89 3.56 -10.83
N SER A 39 4.69 3.76 -11.36
CA SER A 39 3.46 3.43 -10.65
C SER A 39 3.26 1.92 -10.64
N GLN A 40 2.89 1.37 -9.48
CA GLN A 40 2.46 -0.03 -9.34
C GLN A 40 0.96 -0.22 -9.66
N GLY A 41 0.27 0.85 -10.08
CA GLY A 41 -1.16 0.86 -10.38
C GLY A 41 -1.50 1.00 -11.86
N GLY A 42 -2.78 1.25 -12.16
CA GLY A 42 -3.31 1.41 -13.52
C GLY A 42 -4.12 0.22 -14.05
N TYR A 43 -4.35 -0.78 -13.20
CA TYR A 43 -5.24 -1.92 -13.51
C TYR A 43 -6.73 -1.56 -13.41
N GLU A 44 -7.05 -0.42 -12.79
CA GLU A 44 -8.43 0.03 -12.63
C GLU A 44 -8.84 1.02 -13.72
N SER A 45 -10.09 0.92 -14.14
CA SER A 45 -10.73 1.86 -15.07
C SER A 45 -11.24 3.07 -14.29
N PRO A 46 -10.69 4.28 -14.50
CA PRO A 46 -11.02 5.48 -13.70
C PRO A 46 -12.51 5.84 -13.73
N ASP A 47 -13.15 5.57 -14.87
CA ASP A 47 -14.55 5.88 -15.17
C ASP A 47 -15.52 4.72 -14.85
N SER A 48 -15.04 3.67 -14.16
CA SER A 48 -15.91 2.58 -13.73
C SER A 48 -16.74 2.96 -12.50
N GLU A 49 -17.95 2.41 -12.41
CA GLU A 49 -18.83 2.58 -11.24
C GLU A 49 -18.17 2.07 -9.94
N ALA A 50 -17.33 1.04 -10.03
CA ALA A 50 -16.56 0.52 -8.91
C ALA A 50 -15.54 1.56 -8.40
N ALA A 51 -14.78 2.19 -9.30
CA ALA A 51 -13.84 3.24 -8.94
C ALA A 51 -14.56 4.48 -8.35
N GLU A 52 -15.75 4.81 -8.85
CA GLU A 52 -16.56 5.86 -8.24
C GLU A 52 -17.10 5.49 -6.85
N ALA A 53 -17.58 4.25 -6.67
CA ALA A 53 -18.04 3.74 -5.39
C ALA A 53 -16.92 3.77 -4.35
N GLN A 54 -15.71 3.35 -4.73
CA GLN A 54 -14.52 3.41 -3.90
C GLN A 54 -14.19 4.85 -3.49
N ARG A 55 -14.16 5.80 -4.45
CA ARG A 55 -13.96 7.24 -4.14
C ARG A 55 -15.02 7.81 -3.21
N ARG A 56 -16.28 7.35 -3.32
CA ARG A 56 -17.36 7.75 -2.40
C ARG A 56 -17.15 7.14 -1.01
N ALA A 57 -16.78 5.87 -0.93
CA ALA A 57 -16.51 5.17 0.32
C ALA A 57 -15.34 5.82 1.07
N GLU A 58 -14.21 6.07 0.42
CA GLU A 58 -13.03 6.70 1.03
C GLU A 58 -13.32 8.10 1.59
N ARG A 59 -14.19 8.88 0.94
CA ARG A 59 -14.60 10.21 1.44
C ARG A 59 -15.46 10.14 2.71
N VAL A 60 -16.27 9.10 2.85
CA VAL A 60 -17.24 8.98 3.95
C VAL A 60 -16.66 8.18 5.11
N LEU A 61 -15.92 7.13 4.82
CA LEU A 61 -15.41 6.16 5.79
C LEU A 61 -13.93 6.35 6.13
N GLY A 62 -13.20 7.17 5.35
CA GLY A 62 -11.74 7.27 5.44
C GLY A 62 -11.03 6.17 4.66
N SER A 63 -9.69 6.23 4.60
CA SER A 63 -8.89 5.20 3.93
C SER A 63 -8.83 3.93 4.77
N SER A 64 -8.94 2.78 4.11
CA SER A 64 -8.66 1.46 4.71
C SER A 64 -7.24 1.40 5.27
N GLY A 65 -7.00 0.55 6.28
CA GLY A 65 -5.65 0.31 6.79
C GLY A 65 -4.76 -0.37 5.75
N ASP A 66 -3.60 0.21 5.47
CA ASP A 66 -2.65 -0.30 4.47
C ASP A 66 -1.83 -1.50 4.99
N VAL A 67 -1.66 -1.60 6.31
CA VAL A 67 -0.80 -2.61 6.96
C VAL A 67 -1.53 -3.24 8.14
N VAL A 68 -1.50 -4.57 8.21
CA VAL A 68 -2.00 -5.35 9.34
C VAL A 68 -0.83 -6.04 10.03
N VAL A 69 -0.69 -5.82 11.33
CA VAL A 69 0.38 -6.42 12.15
C VAL A 69 -0.24 -7.43 13.11
N LEU A 70 0.26 -8.67 13.07
CA LEU A 70 -0.18 -9.74 13.97
C LEU A 70 0.85 -9.94 15.09
N TYR A 71 0.41 -9.80 16.33
CA TYR A 71 1.23 -10.09 17.50
C TYR A 71 0.96 -11.51 18.01
N SER A 72 2.03 -12.27 18.23
CA SER A 72 1.98 -13.60 18.86
C SER A 72 2.63 -13.54 20.24
N VAL A 73 2.04 -14.23 21.22
CA VAL A 73 2.54 -14.28 22.60
C VAL A 73 2.89 -15.74 22.93
N ASP A 74 4.17 -16.03 23.11
CA ASP A 74 4.64 -17.40 23.37
C ASP A 74 4.35 -17.87 24.80
N ARG A 75 4.29 -16.93 25.76
CA ARG A 75 3.98 -17.19 27.17
C ARG A 75 3.12 -16.07 27.77
N GLY A 76 1.95 -16.44 28.28
CA GLY A 76 0.97 -15.50 28.88
C GLY A 76 -0.28 -15.31 28.02
N THR A 77 -1.09 -14.31 28.39
CA THR A 77 -2.34 -13.96 27.69
C THR A 77 -2.22 -12.57 27.08
N VAL A 78 -2.90 -12.36 25.94
CA VAL A 78 -3.00 -11.07 25.24
C VAL A 78 -3.59 -9.96 26.13
N ASP A 79 -4.43 -10.34 27.10
CA ASP A 79 -5.07 -9.45 28.08
C ASP A 79 -4.14 -8.99 29.21
N ASN A 80 -2.84 -9.32 29.17
CA ASN A 80 -1.90 -8.85 30.17
C ASN A 80 -1.71 -7.32 30.06
N PRO A 81 -2.03 -6.53 31.10
CA PRO A 81 -1.95 -5.08 31.04
C PRO A 81 -0.53 -4.56 30.79
N GLU A 82 0.50 -5.25 31.30
CA GLU A 82 1.90 -4.85 31.04
C GLU A 82 2.30 -5.06 29.58
N LEU A 83 1.77 -6.12 28.94
CA LEU A 83 2.02 -6.37 27.52
C LEU A 83 1.34 -5.29 26.67
N GLY A 84 0.07 -4.97 26.98
CA GLY A 84 -0.67 -3.93 26.30
C GLY A 84 0.02 -2.57 26.38
N GLU A 85 0.53 -2.19 27.56
CA GLU A 85 1.24 -0.92 27.74
C GLU A 85 2.54 -0.85 26.92
N ARG A 86 3.34 -1.94 26.91
CA ARG A 86 4.57 -2.03 26.10
C ARG A 86 4.30 -1.91 24.61
N ILE A 87 3.24 -2.56 24.13
CA ILE A 87 2.86 -2.47 22.71
C ILE A 87 2.37 -1.05 22.40
N ARG A 88 1.55 -0.45 23.28
CA ARG A 88 1.04 0.91 23.10
C ARG A 88 2.17 1.94 23.06
N SER A 89 3.17 1.84 23.94
CA SER A 89 4.33 2.74 23.94
C SER A 89 5.12 2.59 22.65
N THR A 90 5.35 1.34 22.21
CA THR A 90 6.05 1.07 20.94
C THR A 90 5.28 1.66 19.76
N LEU A 91 3.95 1.54 19.76
CA LEU A 91 3.09 2.09 18.71
C LEU A 91 3.04 3.63 18.73
N ALA A 92 3.16 4.24 19.90
CA ALA A 92 3.22 5.69 20.06
C ALA A 92 4.56 6.29 19.61
N ASP A 93 5.64 5.51 19.63
CA ASP A 93 6.97 5.93 19.17
C ASP A 93 7.12 5.89 17.64
N LEU A 94 6.11 5.43 16.88
CA LEU A 94 6.19 5.45 15.42
C LEU A 94 6.19 6.90 14.89
N PRO A 95 6.99 7.18 13.85
CA PRO A 95 7.05 8.54 13.30
C PRO A 95 5.74 8.92 12.60
N ASP A 96 5.16 10.04 13.03
CA ASP A 96 3.93 10.64 12.44
C ASP A 96 4.06 10.91 10.93
N SER A 97 5.29 11.06 10.42
CA SER A 97 5.55 11.23 8.99
C SER A 97 5.28 9.99 8.15
N ALA A 98 5.27 8.80 8.77
CA ALA A 98 5.07 7.52 8.08
C ALA A 98 3.73 6.86 8.45
N VAL A 99 3.20 7.14 9.64
CA VAL A 99 1.97 6.51 10.13
C VAL A 99 0.95 7.57 10.48
N ARG A 100 -0.16 7.57 9.74
CA ARG A 100 -1.25 8.53 9.94
C ARG A 100 -2.13 8.18 11.13
N GLU A 101 -2.43 6.89 11.29
CA GLU A 101 -3.33 6.40 12.32
C GLU A 101 -2.97 4.95 12.70
N VAL A 102 -3.10 4.62 13.98
CA VAL A 102 -2.92 3.26 14.50
C VAL A 102 -4.18 2.84 15.22
N ASN A 103 -4.85 1.82 14.69
CA ASN A 103 -5.95 1.16 15.37
C ASN A 103 -5.46 -0.17 15.93
N SER A 104 -5.47 -0.32 17.26
CA SER A 104 -4.98 -1.52 17.93
C SER A 104 -6.00 -2.04 18.94
N TYR A 105 -5.91 -3.35 19.20
CA TYR A 105 -6.71 -4.01 20.23
C TYR A 105 -6.54 -3.34 21.61
N TRP A 106 -5.31 -2.97 21.98
CA TRP A 106 -4.98 -2.39 23.29
C TRP A 106 -5.20 -0.87 23.40
N SER A 107 -5.61 -0.20 22.31
CA SER A 107 -5.93 1.24 22.30
C SER A 107 -7.43 1.51 22.15
N THR A 108 -8.22 0.50 21.76
CA THR A 108 -9.67 0.64 21.63
C THR A 108 -10.32 0.53 23.01
N PRO A 109 -11.05 1.54 23.51
CA PRO A 109 -11.87 1.40 24.70
C PRO A 109 -12.89 0.28 24.44
N GLU A 110 -12.95 -0.71 25.32
CA GLU A 110 -13.81 -1.88 25.18
C GLU A 110 -15.20 -1.49 24.65
N PRO A 111 -15.63 -1.99 23.47
CA PRO A 111 -17.02 -1.88 23.09
C PRO A 111 -17.79 -2.72 24.10
N ARG A 112 -18.58 -2.07 24.94
CA ARG A 112 -19.51 -2.71 25.86
C ARG A 112 -20.36 -3.69 25.05
N THR A 113 -20.07 -4.98 25.19
CA THR A 113 -20.72 -6.11 24.47
C THR A 113 -22.06 -6.48 25.10
N ASP A 114 -22.68 -5.57 25.85
CA ASP A 114 -23.94 -5.77 26.58
C ASP A 114 -25.20 -5.65 25.69
N ARG A 115 -25.06 -5.41 24.38
CA ARG A 115 -26.20 -5.20 23.46
C ARG A 115 -26.53 -6.32 22.48
N CYS A 116 -25.98 -7.52 22.63
CA CYS A 116 -26.57 -8.70 21.98
C CYS A 116 -27.54 -9.38 22.94
N GLY A 117 -28.75 -8.81 23.06
CA GLY A 117 -29.90 -9.53 23.60
C GLY A 117 -30.26 -10.71 22.69
N PRO A 118 -30.84 -11.80 23.23
CA PRO A 118 -31.15 -12.99 22.45
C PRO A 118 -32.21 -12.65 21.39
N HIS A 119 -31.81 -12.60 20.12
CA HIS A 119 -32.77 -12.56 19.01
C HIS A 119 -33.47 -13.93 18.94
N HIS A 120 -34.66 -13.99 19.53
CA HIS A 120 -35.64 -15.03 19.29
C HIS A 120 -35.85 -15.21 17.78
N GLY A 121 -35.65 -16.43 17.29
CA GLY A 121 -35.99 -16.82 15.94
C GLY A 121 -37.48 -16.60 15.69
N ALA A 122 -37.82 -15.63 14.84
CA ALA A 122 -39.14 -15.50 14.25
C ALA A 122 -39.17 -16.29 12.94
N GLY A 123 -40.15 -17.18 12.83
CA GLY A 123 -40.27 -18.20 11.80
C GLY A 123 -40.28 -17.68 10.37
N HIS A 124 -39.62 -18.46 9.50
CA HIS A 124 -39.70 -18.32 8.07
C HIS A 124 -41.07 -18.86 7.61
N ASP A 125 -41.94 -17.97 7.14
CA ASP A 125 -43.18 -18.31 6.43
C ASP A 125 -42.83 -18.68 4.97
N PRO A 126 -43.11 -19.91 4.50
CA PRO A 126 -42.71 -20.38 3.17
C PRO A 126 -43.67 -19.96 2.05
N THR A 127 -44.63 -19.04 2.28
CA THR A 127 -45.73 -18.80 1.31
C THR A 127 -45.58 -17.56 0.41
N ARG A 128 -44.46 -16.85 0.42
CA ARG A 128 -44.23 -15.72 -0.52
C ARG A 128 -43.38 -16.14 -1.70
N GLY A 129 -44.05 -16.65 -2.73
CA GLY A 129 -43.51 -16.83 -4.07
C GLY A 129 -43.30 -15.49 -4.81
N TRP A 130 -42.47 -15.56 -5.84
CA TRP A 130 -42.04 -14.49 -6.76
C TRP A 130 -43.18 -13.84 -7.54
#